data_AF-A0A820Z884-F1
#
_entry.id   AF-A0A820Z884-F1
#
_cell.length_a   1.000
_cell.length_b   1.000
_cell.length_c   1.000
_cell.angle_alpha   90.00
_cell.angle_beta   90.00
_cell.angle_gamma   90.00
#
_symmetry.space_group_name_H-M   'P 1'
#
loop_
_entity.id
_entity.type
_entity.pdbx_description
1 polymer ?
#
loop_
_entity_poly.entity_id
_entity_poly.type
_entity_poly.pdbx_seq_one_letter_code
_entity_poly.pdbx_strand_id
1 'polypeptide(L)'
;MIDTGATHSFITQRTLSTLYHSVVPSCDCIAQLGDGQTMLKIVGEVQLLLQFNKVFTPLNVLVVKTMNTDFILGSDWCTKNAAKIDYEKNQVSIRSSRGRTFIPYHKSIECLTLDVKSINVIHIPPRESYTVQAKVELSSADTVYFSPVDAIQPKKSIVMSPSLLHINNYTTYLEVYNPHDYTYTLP
;
A
#
# COMPACT_ATOMS: atom_id res chain seq x y z
N MET A 1 -6.65 0.06 -3.66
CA MET A 1 -6.38 -1.37 -3.38
C MET A 1 -7.65 -2.04 -2.88
N ILE A 2 -7.92 -3.29 -3.22
CA ILE A 2 -8.95 -4.11 -2.56
C ILE A 2 -8.24 -5.05 -1.59
N ASP A 3 -8.61 -5.01 -0.32
CA ASP A 3 -7.99 -5.79 0.75
C ASP A 3 -9.07 -6.48 1.58
N THR A 4 -9.21 -7.79 1.39
CA THR A 4 -10.19 -8.59 2.13
C THR A 4 -9.78 -8.85 3.59
N GLY A 5 -8.52 -8.59 3.96
CA GLY A 5 -8.03 -8.66 5.34
C GLY A 5 -8.34 -7.40 6.16
N ALA A 6 -8.60 -6.28 5.50
CA ALA A 6 -9.05 -5.06 6.15
C ALA A 6 -10.55 -5.13 6.49
N THR A 7 -10.93 -4.86 7.73
CA THR A 7 -12.34 -4.82 8.15
C THR A 7 -13.08 -3.58 7.63
N HIS A 8 -12.36 -2.47 7.49
CA HIS A 8 -12.88 -1.18 7.07
C HIS A 8 -12.16 -0.69 5.81
N SER A 9 -12.83 0.19 5.09
CA SER A 9 -12.23 0.94 4.00
C SER A 9 -11.58 2.24 4.50
N PHE A 10 -10.45 2.59 3.90
CA PHE A 10 -9.64 3.72 4.34
C PHE A 10 -9.21 4.61 3.18
N ILE A 11 -9.01 5.90 3.46
CA ILE A 11 -8.44 6.87 2.53
C ILE A 11 -7.41 7.74 3.25
N THR A 12 -6.31 8.10 2.57
CA THR A 12 -5.39 9.09 3.16
C THR A 12 -5.98 10.50 3.09
N GLN A 13 -5.62 11.34 4.04
CA GLN A 13 -5.99 12.76 4.03
C GLN A 13 -5.45 13.47 2.78
N ARG A 14 -4.28 13.07 2.27
CA ARG A 14 -3.71 13.56 1.02
C ARG A 14 -4.64 13.26 -0.15
N THR A 15 -5.04 12.00 -0.32
CA THR A 15 -5.94 11.58 -1.41
C THR A 15 -7.32 12.23 -1.26
N LEU A 16 -7.85 12.31 -0.04
CA LEU A 16 -9.13 12.93 0.20
C LEU A 16 -9.14 14.42 -0.19
N SER A 17 -8.04 15.14 0.07
CA SER A 17 -7.92 16.57 -0.24
C SER A 17 -8.01 16.93 -1.72
N THR A 18 -7.85 15.96 -2.62
CA THR A 18 -8.00 16.16 -4.07
C THR A 18 -9.45 15.95 -4.55
N LEU A 19 -10.33 15.49 -3.66
CA LEU A 19 -11.73 15.19 -3.95
C LEU A 19 -12.65 16.27 -3.39
N TYR A 20 -13.80 16.46 -4.01
CA TYR A 20 -14.87 17.23 -3.39
C TYR A 20 -15.51 16.40 -2.29
N HIS A 21 -15.40 16.87 -1.05
CA HIS A 21 -15.96 16.18 0.11
C HIS A 21 -16.54 17.17 1.13
N SER A 22 -17.45 16.68 1.96
CA SER A 22 -17.95 17.44 3.12
C SER A 22 -16.88 17.53 4.21
N VAL A 23 -17.05 18.43 5.17
CA VAL A 23 -16.18 18.51 6.35
C VAL A 23 -16.13 17.13 7.02
N VAL A 24 -14.91 16.67 7.30
CA VAL A 24 -14.66 15.40 7.99
C VAL A 24 -14.80 15.63 9.48
N PRO A 25 -15.82 15.08 10.16
CA PRO A 25 -15.94 15.19 11.60
C PRO A 25 -14.76 14.47 12.26
N SER A 26 -14.12 15.13 13.22
CA SER A 26 -13.03 14.50 13.96
C SER A 26 -13.55 13.34 14.79
N CYS A 27 -12.83 12.21 14.78
CA CYS A 27 -13.06 11.13 15.73
C CYS A 27 -11.76 10.73 16.43
N ASP A 28 -11.83 10.38 17.72
CA ASP A 28 -10.70 9.80 18.45
C ASP A 28 -10.74 8.27 18.36
N CYS A 29 -10.71 7.77 17.13
CA CYS A 29 -10.70 6.33 16.85
C CYS A 29 -9.28 5.88 16.45
N ILE A 30 -8.96 4.63 16.78
CA ILE A 30 -7.75 3.94 16.34
C ILE A 30 -8.14 2.66 15.61
N ALA A 31 -7.45 2.37 14.52
CA ALA A 31 -7.52 1.07 13.85
C ALA A 31 -6.23 0.30 14.11
N GLN A 32 -6.36 -0.95 14.54
CA GLN A 32 -5.22 -1.86 14.67
C GLN A 32 -4.97 -2.54 13.32
N LEU A 33 -3.72 -2.58 12.88
CA LEU A 33 -3.34 -3.28 11.67
C LEU A 33 -3.24 -4.80 11.87
N GLY A 34 -3.13 -5.53 10.76
CA GLY A 34 -3.06 -6.99 10.76
C GLY A 34 -1.83 -7.59 11.46
N ASP A 35 -0.82 -6.78 11.77
CA ASP A 35 0.33 -7.20 12.58
C ASP A 35 0.03 -7.26 14.09
N GLY A 36 -1.12 -6.75 14.52
CA GLY A 36 -1.54 -6.68 15.92
C GLY A 36 -0.76 -5.67 16.77
N GLN A 37 0.20 -4.95 16.21
CA GLN A 37 1.07 -4.03 16.96
C GLN A 37 0.94 -2.59 16.48
N THR A 38 0.75 -2.40 15.18
CA THR A 38 0.68 -1.07 14.59
C THR A 38 -0.73 -0.49 14.73
N MET A 39 -0.78 0.74 15.25
CA MET A 39 -2.01 1.49 15.44
C MET A 39 -2.07 2.66 14.45
N LEU A 40 -3.13 2.73 13.66
CA LEU A 40 -3.45 3.86 12.80
C LEU A 40 -4.44 4.78 13.51
N LYS A 41 -4.02 6.04 13.72
CA LYS A 41 -4.93 7.09 14.18
C LYS A 41 -5.90 7.47 13.07
N ILE A 42 -7.19 7.39 13.35
CA ILE A 42 -8.24 7.84 12.46
C ILE A 42 -8.47 9.33 12.69
N VAL A 43 -8.51 10.10 11.61
CA VAL A 43 -8.79 11.54 11.62
C VAL A 43 -10.30 11.77 11.71
N GLY A 44 -11.07 10.96 11.00
CA GLY A 44 -12.53 11.04 10.95
C GLY A 44 -13.09 10.03 9.96
N GLU A 45 -14.38 10.17 9.65
CA GLU A 45 -15.09 9.36 8.67
C GLU A 45 -15.76 10.26 7.64
N VAL A 46 -15.74 9.85 6.37
CA VAL A 46 -16.40 10.60 5.29
C VAL A 46 -17.16 9.65 4.38
N GLN A 47 -18.34 10.09 3.94
CA GLN A 47 -19.12 9.36 2.94
C GLN A 47 -18.64 9.75 1.54
N LEU A 48 -18.26 8.75 0.75
CA LEU A 48 -17.88 8.90 -0.65
C LEU A 48 -18.83 8.09 -1.55
N LEU A 49 -18.97 8.54 -2.78
CA LEU A 49 -19.64 7.79 -3.84
C LEU A 49 -18.59 7.31 -4.84
N LEU A 50 -18.24 6.03 -4.77
CA LEU A 50 -17.26 5.44 -5.68
C LEU A 50 -17.92 5.05 -6.98
N GLN A 51 -17.27 5.33 -8.11
CA GLN A 51 -17.75 4.94 -9.42
C GLN A 51 -16.84 3.86 -10.02
N PHE A 52 -17.43 2.71 -10.33
CA PHE A 52 -16.79 1.65 -11.11
C PHE A 52 -17.59 1.45 -12.40
N ASN A 53 -17.01 1.85 -13.54
CA ASN A 53 -17.71 1.93 -14.82
C ASN A 53 -19.00 2.78 -14.71
N LYS A 54 -20.18 2.16 -14.80
CA LYS A 54 -21.50 2.81 -14.69
C LYS A 54 -22.21 2.51 -13.37
N VAL A 55 -21.51 1.92 -12.40
CA VAL A 55 -22.05 1.56 -11.09
C VAL A 55 -21.48 2.50 -10.04
N PHE A 56 -22.39 3.08 -9.25
CA PHE A 56 -22.05 3.93 -8.13
C PHE A 56 -22.27 3.17 -6.83
N THR A 57 -21.23 3.10 -5.98
CA THR A 57 -21.27 2.39 -4.70
C THR A 57 -20.99 3.37 -3.56
N PRO A 58 -21.99 3.75 -2.76
CA PRO A 58 -21.77 4.63 -1.61
C PRO A 58 -21.02 3.87 -0.51
N LEU A 59 -20.03 4.53 0.07
CA LEU A 59 -19.15 3.95 1.08
C LEU A 59 -18.80 5.00 2.11
N ASN A 60 -18.87 4.65 3.39
CA ASN A 60 -18.19 5.45 4.39
C ASN A 60 -16.76 4.96 4.51
N VAL A 61 -15.80 5.88 4.50
CA VAL A 61 -14.38 5.55 4.61
C VAL A 61 -13.75 6.27 5.79
N LEU A 62 -12.86 5.56 6.47
CA LEU A 62 -12.07 6.11 7.56
C LEU A 62 -10.89 6.89 6.98
N VAL A 63 -10.73 8.12 7.43
CA VAL A 63 -9.66 9.02 6.98
C VAL A 63 -8.46 8.82 7.90
N VAL A 64 -7.28 8.61 7.32
CA VAL A 64 -6.02 8.54 8.07
C VAL A 64 -5.02 9.58 7.56
N LYS A 65 -4.04 9.95 8.38
CA LYS A 65 -3.00 10.89 7.93
C LYS A 65 -2.11 10.28 6.84
N THR A 66 -1.61 9.08 7.08
CA THR A 66 -0.62 8.41 6.24
C THR A 66 -0.86 6.90 6.22
N MET A 67 -0.72 6.31 5.04
CA MET A 67 -0.54 4.86 4.84
C MET A 67 0.21 4.66 3.52
N ASN A 68 0.64 3.43 3.24
CA ASN A 68 1.43 3.13 2.05
C ASN A 68 0.65 3.25 0.74
N THR A 69 -0.69 3.12 0.77
CA THR A 69 -1.56 3.27 -0.41
C THR A 69 -2.53 4.43 -0.25
N ASP A 70 -3.02 5.00 -1.33
CA ASP A 70 -3.93 6.15 -1.24
C ASP A 70 -5.33 5.78 -0.71
N PHE A 71 -5.78 4.58 -1.05
CA PHE A 71 -7.15 4.12 -0.80
C PHE A 71 -7.21 2.60 -0.64
N ILE A 72 -7.85 2.13 0.43
CA ILE A 72 -8.13 0.71 0.70
C ILE A 72 -9.64 0.49 0.68
N LEU A 73 -10.09 -0.48 -0.12
CA LEU A 73 -11.44 -1.04 -0.06
C LEU A 73 -11.39 -2.30 0.80
N GLY A 74 -11.94 -2.19 2.00
CA GLY A 74 -12.01 -3.27 2.96
C GLY A 74 -13.17 -4.24 2.68
N SER A 75 -13.31 -5.19 3.60
CA SER A 75 -14.39 -6.16 3.62
C SER A 75 -15.77 -5.55 3.86
N ASP A 76 -15.86 -4.36 4.46
CA ASP A 76 -17.08 -3.54 4.56
C ASP A 76 -17.66 -3.21 3.17
N TRP A 77 -16.84 -2.68 2.27
CA TRP A 77 -17.23 -2.42 0.89
C TRP A 77 -17.50 -3.71 0.14
N CYS A 78 -16.63 -4.73 0.30
CA CYS A 78 -16.78 -6.00 -0.39
C CYS A 78 -18.12 -6.67 -0.05
N THR A 79 -18.46 -6.71 1.24
CA THR A 79 -19.69 -7.34 1.75
C THR A 79 -20.92 -6.56 1.27
N LYS A 80 -20.92 -5.24 1.42
CA LYS A 80 -22.03 -4.37 1.00
C LYS A 80 -22.36 -4.52 -0.50
N ASN A 81 -21.34 -4.66 -1.34
CA ASN A 81 -21.49 -4.75 -2.79
C ASN A 81 -21.51 -6.19 -3.33
N ALA A 82 -21.51 -7.19 -2.43
CA ALA A 82 -21.39 -8.61 -2.78
C ALA A 82 -20.25 -8.85 -3.79
N ALA A 83 -19.10 -8.24 -3.52
CA ALA A 83 -17.91 -8.31 -4.36
C ALA A 83 -17.41 -9.76 -4.42
N LYS A 84 -17.05 -10.23 -5.62
CA LYS A 84 -16.32 -11.48 -5.80
C LYS A 84 -15.08 -11.22 -6.64
N ILE A 85 -13.93 -11.60 -6.11
CA ILE A 85 -12.65 -11.57 -6.78
C ILE A 85 -12.48 -12.88 -7.53
N ASP A 86 -12.27 -12.78 -8.84
CA ASP A 86 -12.03 -13.90 -9.75
C ASP A 86 -10.59 -13.81 -10.24
N TYR A 87 -9.72 -14.59 -9.60
CA TYR A 87 -8.29 -14.60 -9.87
C TYR A 87 -7.93 -15.23 -11.22
N GLU A 88 -8.76 -16.15 -11.72
CA GLU A 88 -8.55 -16.77 -13.03
C GLU A 88 -8.79 -15.75 -14.14
N LYS A 89 -9.86 -14.95 -14.00
CA LYS A 89 -10.25 -13.95 -15.00
C LYS A 89 -9.67 -12.56 -14.73
N ASN A 90 -8.87 -12.39 -13.68
CA ASN A 90 -8.32 -11.12 -13.23
C ASN A 90 -9.38 -10.01 -13.15
N GLN A 91 -10.47 -10.28 -12.46
CA GLN A 91 -11.57 -9.32 -12.36
C GLN A 91 -12.21 -9.34 -10.97
N VAL A 92 -12.77 -8.20 -10.59
CA VAL A 92 -13.70 -8.11 -9.45
C VAL A 92 -15.09 -7.89 -10.00
N SER A 93 -16.07 -8.59 -9.42
CA SER A 93 -17.47 -8.45 -9.81
C SER A 93 -18.30 -7.94 -8.64
N ILE A 94 -19.08 -6.88 -8.86
CA ILE A 94 -19.98 -6.29 -7.88
C ILE A 94 -21.44 -6.42 -8.30
N ARG A 95 -22.36 -6.45 -7.35
CA ARG A 95 -23.79 -6.48 -7.61
C ARG A 95 -24.26 -5.12 -8.17
N SER A 96 -25.09 -5.16 -9.20
CA SER A 96 -25.76 -3.99 -9.78
C SER A 96 -27.23 -4.29 -10.06
N SER A 97 -28.03 -3.26 -10.38
CA SER A 97 -29.45 -3.42 -10.72
C SER A 97 -29.69 -4.31 -11.96
N ARG A 98 -28.67 -4.46 -12.83
CA ARG A 98 -28.72 -5.28 -14.05
C ARG A 98 -28.00 -6.63 -13.88
N GLY A 99 -27.73 -7.06 -12.64
CA GLY A 99 -27.04 -8.30 -12.34
C GLY A 99 -25.67 -8.05 -11.72
N ARG A 100 -24.59 -8.34 -12.45
CA ARG A 100 -23.21 -8.14 -11.98
C ARG A 100 -22.41 -7.28 -12.95
N THR A 101 -21.65 -6.37 -12.39
CA THR A 101 -20.69 -5.54 -13.12
C THR A 101 -19.29 -6.08 -12.87
N PHE A 102 -18.59 -6.38 -13.96
CA PHE A 102 -17.23 -6.91 -13.94
C PHE A 102 -16.25 -5.77 -14.15
N ILE A 103 -15.27 -5.69 -13.27
CA ILE A 103 -14.22 -4.69 -13.21
C ILE A 103 -12.92 -5.45 -13.44
N PRO A 104 -12.35 -5.43 -14.65
CA PRO A 104 -11.05 -6.06 -14.86
C PRO A 104 -10.01 -5.34 -14.01
N TYR A 105 -9.11 -6.09 -13.41
CA TYR A 105 -7.87 -5.55 -12.89
C TYR A 105 -6.72 -6.13 -13.71
N HIS A 106 -5.79 -5.27 -14.10
CA HIS A 106 -4.59 -5.75 -14.75
C HIS A 106 -3.75 -6.47 -13.70
N LYS A 107 -3.31 -7.70 -14.01
CA LYS A 107 -2.02 -8.16 -13.50
C LYS A 107 -1.00 -7.19 -14.06
N SER A 108 -0.64 -6.14 -13.33
CA SER A 108 0.53 -5.35 -13.67
C SER A 108 1.73 -6.26 -13.45
N ILE A 109 2.04 -7.07 -14.46
CA ILE A 109 3.28 -7.82 -14.55
C ILE A 109 3.95 -7.33 -15.83
N GLU A 110 4.50 -6.13 -15.76
CA GLU A 110 5.93 -6.09 -15.98
C GLU A 110 6.52 -6.08 -14.57
N CYS A 111 6.73 -7.27 -14.00
CA CYS A 111 7.55 -7.40 -12.81
C CYS A 111 8.98 -7.12 -13.29
N LEU A 112 9.32 -5.84 -13.42
CA LEU A 112 10.66 -5.42 -13.71
C LEU A 112 11.48 -5.70 -12.47
N THR A 113 12.29 -6.76 -12.53
CA THR A 113 13.38 -6.92 -11.58
C THR A 113 14.42 -5.88 -11.94
N LEU A 114 14.40 -4.76 -11.22
CA LEU A 114 15.39 -3.70 -11.37
C LEU A 114 16.43 -3.84 -10.28
N ASP A 115 17.69 -3.66 -10.66
CA ASP A 115 18.77 -3.59 -9.69
C ASP A 115 18.58 -2.34 -8.81
N VAL A 116 18.59 -2.55 -7.51
CA VAL A 116 18.61 -1.48 -6.51
C VAL A 116 20.00 -1.41 -5.90
N LYS A 117 20.63 -0.25 -5.98
CA LYS A 117 21.97 -0.01 -5.42
C LYS A 117 21.91 1.07 -4.35
N SER A 118 22.60 0.85 -3.24
CA SER A 118 22.83 1.91 -2.26
C SER A 118 23.59 3.06 -2.94
N ILE A 119 23.34 4.30 -2.51
CA ILE A 119 24.13 5.44 -3.00
C ILE A 119 25.44 5.58 -2.21
N ASN A 120 25.42 5.17 -0.95
CA ASN A 120 26.54 5.26 -0.03
C ASN A 120 26.71 3.93 0.71
N VAL A 121 27.93 3.68 1.17
CA VAL A 121 28.19 2.65 2.16
C VAL A 121 27.48 3.03 3.45
N ILE A 122 26.61 2.15 3.95
CA ILE A 122 25.79 2.42 5.15
C ILE A 122 26.10 1.38 6.20
N HIS A 123 26.37 1.86 7.41
CA HIS A 123 26.54 1.03 8.60
C HIS A 123 25.23 1.03 9.37
N ILE A 124 24.57 -0.13 9.43
CA ILE A 124 23.33 -0.33 10.17
C ILE A 124 23.69 -0.97 11.52
N PRO A 125 23.45 -0.28 12.65
CA PRO A 125 23.73 -0.86 13.96
C PRO A 125 22.94 -2.15 14.23
N PRO A 126 23.36 -2.95 15.22
CA PRO A 126 22.63 -4.14 15.63
C PRO A 126 21.18 -3.84 16.03
N ARG A 127 20.22 -4.63 15.55
CA ARG A 127 18.79 -4.53 15.90
C ARG A 127 18.16 -3.16 15.65
N GLU A 128 18.67 -2.43 14.66
CA GLU A 128 18.13 -1.13 14.26
C GLU A 128 17.61 -1.12 12.82
N SER A 129 16.60 -0.28 12.59
CA SER A 129 16.11 0.08 11.27
C SER A 129 16.81 1.33 10.75
N TYR A 130 17.06 1.37 9.45
CA TYR A 130 17.67 2.52 8.78
C TYR A 130 16.96 2.83 7.48
N THR A 131 16.84 4.11 7.14
CA THR A 131 16.36 4.54 5.83
C THR A 131 17.53 4.72 4.88
N VAL A 132 17.60 3.86 3.87
CA VAL A 132 18.66 3.86 2.85
C VAL A 132 18.15 4.58 1.61
N GLN A 133 18.91 5.57 1.14
CA GLN A 133 18.69 6.11 -0.18
C GLN A 133 19.25 5.15 -1.23
N ALA A 134 18.41 4.80 -2.19
CA ALA A 134 18.68 3.82 -3.21
C ALA A 134 18.55 4.42 -4.60
N LYS A 135 19.42 3.99 -5.52
CA LYS A 135 19.27 4.22 -6.97
C LYS A 135 18.54 3.05 -7.61
N VAL A 136 17.64 3.38 -8.53
CA VAL A 136 16.83 2.45 -9.30
C VAL A 136 16.91 2.81 -10.79
N GLU A 137 16.73 1.84 -11.68
CA GLU A 137 16.77 2.09 -13.12
C GLU A 137 15.55 2.87 -13.66
N LEU A 138 14.48 2.94 -12.87
CA LEU A 138 13.28 3.69 -13.21
C LEU A 138 13.49 5.19 -12.97
N SER A 139 13.23 6.03 -13.99
CA SER A 139 13.48 7.47 -13.91
C SER A 139 12.58 8.18 -12.89
N SER A 140 11.27 7.90 -12.94
CA SER A 140 10.26 8.49 -12.06
C SER A 140 9.01 7.63 -12.01
N ALA A 141 8.40 7.48 -10.83
CA ALA A 141 7.09 6.87 -10.66
C ALA A 141 6.47 7.28 -9.32
N ASP A 142 5.18 7.61 -9.35
CA ASP A 142 4.47 8.07 -8.15
C ASP A 142 4.31 6.96 -7.10
N THR A 143 4.06 5.72 -7.55
CA THR A 143 3.86 4.57 -6.67
C THR A 143 4.30 3.29 -7.37
N VAL A 144 5.30 2.62 -6.79
CA VAL A 144 5.81 1.32 -7.25
C VAL A 144 5.79 0.34 -6.09
N TYR A 145 5.24 -0.86 -6.32
CA TYR A 145 5.37 -1.95 -5.36
C TYR A 145 6.75 -2.57 -5.45
N PHE A 146 7.53 -2.41 -4.39
CA PHE A 146 8.80 -3.08 -4.22
C PHE A 146 8.60 -4.32 -3.37
N SER A 147 9.13 -5.44 -3.85
CA SER A 147 9.33 -6.65 -3.07
C SER A 147 10.79 -7.04 -3.18
N PRO A 148 11.51 -7.21 -2.06
CA PRO A 148 12.86 -7.75 -2.12
C PRO A 148 12.79 -9.15 -2.74
N VAL A 149 13.67 -9.43 -3.69
CA VAL A 149 13.81 -10.74 -4.30
C VAL A 149 15.10 -11.35 -3.75
N ASP A 150 15.00 -12.47 -3.06
CA ASP A 150 16.13 -13.22 -2.47
C ASP A 150 16.96 -13.94 -3.54
N ALA A 151 17.29 -13.26 -4.64
CA ALA A 151 17.77 -13.92 -5.85
C ALA A 151 19.22 -14.42 -5.74
N ILE A 152 20.04 -13.94 -4.78
CA ILE A 152 21.50 -14.12 -4.94
C ILE A 152 22.23 -14.77 -3.75
N GLN A 153 21.87 -14.61 -2.47
CA GLN A 153 22.58 -15.35 -1.40
C GLN A 153 21.75 -15.53 -0.12
N PRO A 154 21.49 -16.77 0.35
CA PRO A 154 20.81 -17.05 1.63
C PRO A 154 21.61 -16.65 2.88
N LYS A 155 22.72 -15.92 2.71
CA LYS A 155 23.62 -15.45 3.78
C LYS A 155 23.56 -13.94 4.03
N LYS A 156 22.73 -13.17 3.32
CA LYS A 156 22.68 -11.70 3.44
C LYS A 156 21.50 -11.20 4.29
N SER A 157 21.42 -11.68 5.53
CA SER A 157 21.61 -10.92 6.78
C SER A 157 21.02 -9.49 6.99
N ILE A 158 20.13 -8.99 6.13
CA ILE A 158 19.30 -7.81 6.42
C ILE A 158 17.86 -8.07 5.98
N VAL A 159 16.91 -7.53 6.74
CA VAL A 159 15.49 -7.67 6.44
C VAL A 159 15.03 -6.42 5.71
N MET A 160 14.35 -6.61 4.59
CA MET A 160 13.63 -5.58 3.87
C MET A 160 12.17 -6.02 3.79
N SER A 161 11.25 -5.11 4.06
CA SER A 161 9.82 -5.39 3.92
C SER A 161 9.32 -4.93 2.55
N PRO A 162 8.38 -5.65 1.92
CA PRO A 162 7.69 -5.13 0.77
C PRO A 162 7.08 -3.76 1.08
N SER A 163 7.21 -2.82 0.16
CA SER A 163 6.86 -1.42 0.40
C SER A 163 6.40 -0.74 -0.88
N LEU A 164 5.63 0.33 -0.72
CA LEU A 164 5.25 1.21 -1.82
C LEU A 164 6.25 2.36 -1.87
N LEU A 165 6.92 2.50 -3.00
CA LEU A 165 8.00 3.44 -3.22
C LEU A 165 7.56 4.59 -4.11
N HIS A 166 8.06 5.77 -3.79
CA HIS A 166 8.04 6.91 -4.68
C HIS A 166 9.42 7.07 -5.30
N ILE A 167 9.48 7.08 -6.63
CA ILE A 167 10.75 7.19 -7.37
C ILE A 167 10.80 8.55 -8.04
N ASN A 168 11.86 9.30 -7.75
CA ASN A 168 12.11 10.60 -8.35
C ASN A 168 13.59 10.70 -8.75
N ASN A 169 13.85 11.09 -10.00
CA ASN A 169 15.19 11.21 -10.56
C ASN A 169 16.07 9.98 -10.29
N TYR A 170 15.56 8.78 -10.59
CA TYR A 170 16.25 7.50 -10.38
C TYR A 170 16.57 7.18 -8.92
N THR A 171 15.94 7.87 -7.96
CA THR A 171 16.19 7.65 -6.52
C THR A 171 14.92 7.36 -5.74
N THR A 172 15.07 6.55 -4.70
CA THR A 172 14.02 6.19 -3.73
C THR A 172 14.61 5.98 -2.34
N TYR A 173 13.76 5.74 -1.35
CA TYR A 173 14.17 5.41 0.02
C TYR A 173 13.59 4.05 0.40
N LEU A 174 14.45 3.19 0.96
CA LEU A 174 14.10 1.87 1.46
C LEU A 174 14.32 1.81 2.95
N GLU A 175 13.43 1.14 3.67
CA GLU A 175 13.69 0.74 5.05
C GLU A 175 14.37 -0.62 5.09
N VAL A 176 15.50 -0.68 5.78
CA VAL A 176 16.27 -1.89 6.01
C VAL A 176 16.41 -2.11 7.51
N TYR A 177 16.30 -3.34 7.96
CA TYR A 177 16.50 -3.72 9.36
C TYR A 177 17.67 -4.70 9.47
N ASN A 178 18.56 -4.44 10.42
CA ASN A 178 19.64 -5.36 10.75
C ASN A 178 19.20 -6.27 11.92
N PRO A 179 18.87 -7.55 11.67
CA PRO A 179 18.43 -8.47 12.72
C PRO A 179 19.57 -9.00 13.59
N HIS A 180 20.83 -8.67 13.29
CA HIS A 180 21.98 -9.23 13.96
C HIS A 180 22.41 -8.43 15.19
N ASP A 181 23.25 -9.07 16.00
CA ASP A 181 23.90 -8.47 17.17
C ASP A 181 25.22 -7.75 16.81
N TYR A 182 25.50 -7.56 15.52
CA TYR A 182 26.68 -6.83 15.01
C TYR A 182 26.27 -5.81 13.94
N THR A 183 27.07 -4.75 13.77
CA THR A 183 26.84 -3.73 12.74
C THR A 183 26.97 -4.32 11.35
N TYR A 184 25.93 -4.18 10.52
CA TYR A 184 25.95 -4.62 9.13
C TYR A 184 26.36 -3.48 8.21
N THR A 185 27.25 -3.75 7.26
CA THR A 185 27.66 -2.77 6.25
C THR A 185 27.01 -3.11 4.91
N LEU A 186 26.09 -2.25 4.47
CA LEU A 186 25.54 -2.27 3.13
C LEU A 186 26.54 -1.61 2.18
N PRO A 187 27.10 -2.34 1.19
CA PRO A 187 28.00 -1.79 0.19
C PRO A 187 27.26 -0.93 -0.83
#